data_AF-A0A5J4P8M0-F1
#
_entry.id   AF-A0A5J4P8M0-F1
#
_cell.length_a   1.000
_cell.length_b   1.000
_cell.length_c   1.000
_cell.angle_alpha   90.00
_cell.angle_beta   90.00
_cell.angle_gamma   90.00
#
_symmetry.space_group_name_H-M   'P 1'
#
loop_
_entity.id
_entity.type
_entity.pdbx_description
1 polymer ?
#
loop_
_entity_poly.entity_id
_entity_poly.type
_entity_poly.pdbx_seq_one_letter_code
_entity_poly.pdbx_strand_id
1 'polypeptide(L)'
;QTSFITILAVQKTGQMIKKKFKLLQVLIDKCVAHDYDQLREALSMKMYYLSGKQRPDYIRKEIFRITEELVAMNQKVPALQTIAFDWNIPGFIWKSSFYETLTLLERRKYIAFPYEDFDDKLYVDNPASYDGELPYLSLIVKTVVYSKYLEDLQKEEKELLPVSATTNLVTVSKEDSPSKKIVGK
;
A
#
# COMPACT_ATOMS: atom_id res chain seq x y z
N GLN A 1 -20.69 18.40 -36.58
CA GLN A 1 -21.24 17.10 -36.15
C GLN A 1 -20.07 16.20 -35.79
N THR A 2 -19.77 16.06 -34.50
CA THR A 2 -18.86 15.02 -34.01
C THR A 2 -19.62 13.70 -34.15
N SER A 3 -19.31 12.92 -35.18
CA SER A 3 -20.09 11.75 -35.59
C SER A 3 -20.30 10.74 -34.47
N PHE A 4 -21.52 10.19 -34.39
CA PHE A 4 -21.93 9.12 -33.47
C PHE A 4 -20.95 7.92 -33.46
N ILE A 5 -20.34 7.65 -34.62
CA ILE A 5 -19.30 6.62 -34.81
C ILE A 5 -18.07 6.89 -33.93
N THR A 6 -17.63 8.14 -33.81
CA THR A 6 -16.48 8.53 -32.97
C THR A 6 -16.80 8.32 -31.49
N ILE A 7 -18.01 8.66 -31.06
CA ILE A 7 -18.46 8.48 -29.66
C ILE A 7 -18.51 6.98 -29.31
N LEU A 8 -19.09 6.16 -30.18
CA LEU A 8 -19.15 4.70 -29.97
C LEU A 8 -17.76 4.05 -29.98
N ALA A 9 -16.85 4.49 -30.85
CA ALA A 9 -15.47 4.00 -30.88
C ALA A 9 -14.70 4.36 -29.60
N VAL A 10 -14.84 5.60 -29.10
CA VAL A 10 -14.23 6.04 -27.84
C VAL A 10 -14.78 5.25 -26.65
N GLN A 11 -16.10 5.04 -26.59
CA GLN A 11 -16.75 4.29 -25.52
C GLN A 11 -16.32 2.81 -25.51
N LYS A 12 -16.23 2.18 -26.70
CA LYS A 12 -15.74 0.81 -26.85
C LYS A 12 -14.27 0.68 -26.43
N THR A 13 -13.44 1.67 -26.77
CA THR A 13 -12.03 1.75 -26.38
C THR A 13 -11.88 1.86 -24.86
N GLY A 14 -12.64 2.74 -24.21
CA GLY A 14 -12.64 2.87 -22.75
C GLY A 14 -13.05 1.57 -22.03
N GLN A 15 -14.01 0.83 -22.57
CA GLN A 15 -14.42 -0.46 -22.00
C GLN A 15 -13.34 -1.53 -22.13
N MET A 16 -12.58 -1.56 -23.24
CA MET A 16 -11.47 -2.50 -23.42
C MET A 16 -10.31 -2.21 -22.47
N ILE A 17 -9.94 -0.94 -22.30
CA ILE A 17 -8.88 -0.52 -21.36
C ILE A 17 -9.24 -0.95 -19.94
N LYS A 18 -10.48 -0.67 -19.52
CA LYS A 18 -10.96 -1.10 -18.20
C LYS A 18 -10.89 -2.61 -18.01
N LYS A 19 -11.18 -3.41 -19.03
CA LYS A 19 -11.03 -4.88 -18.97
C LYS A 19 -9.56 -5.29 -18.80
N LYS A 20 -8.64 -4.69 -19.55
CA LYS A 20 -7.20 -4.94 -19.40
C LYS A 20 -6.69 -4.60 -18.00
N PHE A 21 -7.12 -3.48 -17.43
CA PHE A 21 -6.77 -3.08 -16.06
C PHE A 21 -7.37 -3.99 -14.99
N LYS A 22 -8.51 -4.64 -15.25
CA LYS A 22 -9.02 -5.70 -14.37
C LYS A 22 -8.14 -6.95 -14.40
N LEU A 23 -7.65 -7.35 -15.57
CA LEU A 23 -6.70 -8.47 -15.68
C LEU A 23 -5.38 -8.15 -14.96
N LEU A 24 -4.89 -6.92 -15.13
CA LEU A 24 -3.74 -6.40 -14.40
C LEU A 24 -3.94 -6.46 -12.88
N GLN A 25 -5.11 -6.07 -12.39
CA GLN A 25 -5.42 -6.17 -10.96
C GLN A 25 -5.33 -7.62 -10.47
N VAL A 26 -5.92 -8.58 -11.20
CA VAL A 26 -5.85 -10.01 -10.83
C VAL A 26 -4.41 -10.52 -10.78
N LEU A 27 -3.59 -10.12 -11.75
CA LEU A 27 -2.17 -10.45 -11.78
C LEU A 27 -1.43 -9.86 -10.57
N ILE A 28 -1.64 -8.58 -10.28
CA ILE A 28 -1.04 -7.91 -9.12
C ILE A 28 -1.49 -8.56 -7.83
N ASP A 29 -2.78 -8.86 -7.66
CA ASP A 29 -3.30 -9.51 -6.46
C ASP A 29 -2.63 -10.87 -6.21
N LYS A 30 -2.38 -11.64 -7.28
CA LYS A 30 -1.66 -12.92 -7.21
C LYS A 30 -0.21 -12.73 -6.76
N CYS A 31 0.50 -11.78 -7.36
CA CYS A 31 1.89 -11.47 -7.01
C CYS A 31 2.01 -10.95 -5.57
N VAL A 32 1.10 -10.04 -5.17
CA VAL A 32 1.02 -9.50 -3.82
C VAL A 32 0.80 -10.60 -2.80
N ALA A 33 -0.10 -11.56 -3.07
CA ALA A 33 -0.34 -12.67 -2.17
C ALA A 33 0.93 -13.49 -1.95
N HIS A 34 1.61 -13.88 -3.04
CA HIS A 34 2.87 -14.62 -2.98
C HIS A 34 3.95 -13.87 -2.18
N ASP A 35 4.25 -12.62 -2.55
CA ASP A 35 5.35 -11.85 -1.96
C ASP A 35 5.07 -11.49 -0.50
N TYR A 36 3.81 -11.21 -0.17
CA TYR A 36 3.39 -10.98 1.20
C TYR A 36 3.54 -12.24 2.06
N ASP A 37 3.13 -13.41 1.57
CA ASP A 37 3.26 -14.67 2.29
C ASP A 37 4.73 -15.00 2.58
N GLN A 38 5.62 -14.82 1.59
CA GLN A 38 7.07 -14.96 1.78
C GLN A 38 7.62 -14.00 2.84
N LEU A 39 7.19 -12.73 2.81
CA LEU A 39 7.61 -11.72 3.78
C LEU A 39 7.14 -12.05 5.20
N ARG A 40 5.90 -12.53 5.34
CA ARG A 40 5.32 -12.96 6.62
C ARG A 40 5.98 -14.22 7.15
N GLU A 41 6.29 -15.19 6.30
CA GLU A 41 7.02 -16.40 6.68
C GLU A 41 8.42 -16.05 7.20
N ALA A 42 9.14 -15.17 6.49
CA ALA A 42 10.44 -14.69 6.93
C ALA A 42 10.36 -13.95 8.28
N LEU A 43 9.34 -13.13 8.51
CA LEU A 43 9.10 -12.50 9.82
C LEU A 43 8.86 -13.56 10.91
N SER A 44 7.98 -14.53 10.64
CA SER A 44 7.65 -15.61 11.56
C SER A 44 8.88 -16.40 12.00
N MET A 45 9.74 -16.78 11.04
CA MET A 45 11.00 -17.45 11.33
C MET A 45 11.91 -16.59 12.22
N LYS A 46 12.06 -15.30 11.93
CA LYS A 46 12.85 -14.39 12.79
C LYS A 46 12.26 -14.30 14.20
N MET A 47 10.95 -14.16 14.33
CA MET A 47 10.26 -14.09 15.62
C MET A 47 10.45 -15.35 16.46
N TYR A 48 10.51 -16.52 15.82
CA TYR A 48 10.78 -17.80 16.47
C TYR A 48 12.14 -17.80 17.20
N TYR A 49 13.18 -17.25 16.57
CA TYR A 49 14.53 -17.19 17.15
C TYR A 49 14.74 -16.04 18.14
N LEU A 50 13.84 -15.06 18.19
CA LEU A 50 13.96 -13.90 19.08
C LEU A 50 13.27 -14.14 20.42
N SER A 51 13.94 -13.74 21.50
CA SER A 51 13.35 -13.72 22.84
C SER A 51 12.23 -12.68 22.94
N GLY A 52 11.28 -12.88 23.86
CA GLY A 52 10.15 -11.96 24.06
C GLY A 52 10.58 -10.49 24.31
N LYS A 53 11.76 -10.27 24.90
CA LYS A 53 12.31 -8.92 25.11
C LYS A 53 12.85 -8.26 23.84
N GLN A 54 13.31 -9.07 22.87
CA GLN A 54 13.88 -8.56 21.61
C GLN A 54 12.80 -8.28 20.55
N ARG A 55 11.65 -8.97 20.61
CA ARG A 55 10.59 -8.86 19.61
C ARG A 55 10.05 -7.43 19.43
N PRO A 56 9.70 -6.67 20.50
CA PRO A 56 9.19 -5.31 20.32
C PRO A 56 10.19 -4.39 19.61
N ASP A 57 11.47 -4.49 19.97
CA ASP A 57 12.53 -3.68 19.35
C ASP A 57 12.80 -4.09 17.90
N TYR A 58 12.68 -5.38 17.58
CA TYR A 58 12.75 -5.85 16.19
C TYR A 58 11.59 -5.28 15.37
N ILE A 59 10.35 -5.39 15.85
CA ILE A 59 9.16 -4.89 15.13
C ILE A 59 9.28 -3.39 14.86
N ARG A 60 9.74 -2.58 15.83
CA ARG A 60 9.99 -1.14 15.61
C ARG A 60 11.01 -0.86 14.52
N LYS A 61 12.13 -1.59 14.51
CA LYS A 61 13.15 -1.46 13.47
C LYS A 61 12.63 -1.88 12.11
N GLU A 62 11.82 -2.93 12.06
CA GLU A 62 11.16 -3.41 10.86
C GLU A 62 10.20 -2.35 10.30
N ILE A 63 9.33 -1.77 11.15
CA ILE A 63 8.42 -0.66 10.80
C ILE A 63 9.21 0.50 10.19
N PHE A 64 10.30 0.91 10.83
CA PHE A 64 11.15 2.00 10.33
C PHE A 64 11.74 1.64 8.96
N ARG A 65 12.32 0.44 8.80
CA ARG A 65 12.89 0.00 7.52
C ARG A 65 11.87 0.00 6.39
N ILE A 66 10.68 -0.57 6.63
CA ILE A 66 9.62 -0.65 5.62
C ILE A 66 9.11 0.74 5.26
N THR A 67 8.98 1.63 6.25
CA THR A 67 8.59 3.03 6.02
C THR A 67 9.61 3.75 5.14
N GLU A 68 10.90 3.64 5.45
CA GLU A 68 11.98 4.23 4.63
C GLU A 68 11.97 3.68 3.20
N GLU A 69 11.81 2.37 3.02
CA GLU A 69 11.72 1.77 1.68
C GLU A 69 10.49 2.26 0.90
N LEU A 70 9.33 2.39 1.55
CA LEU A 70 8.12 2.95 0.93
C LEU A 70 8.34 4.41 0.51
N VAL A 71 8.94 5.23 1.37
CA VAL A 71 9.24 6.64 1.05
C VAL A 71 10.20 6.73 -0.14
N ALA A 72 11.28 5.95 -0.14
CA ALA A 72 12.27 5.93 -1.21
C ALA A 72 11.65 5.51 -2.56
N MET A 73 10.80 4.48 -2.57
CA MET A 73 10.10 4.05 -3.79
C MET A 73 9.16 5.13 -4.33
N ASN A 74 8.37 5.77 -3.46
CA ASN A 74 7.44 6.82 -3.84
C ASN A 74 8.14 8.09 -4.35
N GLN A 75 9.30 8.44 -3.78
CA GLN A 75 10.12 9.56 -4.28
C GLN A 75 10.72 9.27 -5.66
N LYS A 76 11.08 8.01 -5.94
CA LYS A 76 11.64 7.60 -7.22
C LYS A 76 10.58 7.55 -8.33
N VAL A 77 9.38 7.07 -8.01
CA VAL A 77 8.28 6.91 -8.96
C VAL A 77 7.01 7.52 -8.35
N PRO A 78 6.71 8.81 -8.62
CA PRO A 78 5.56 9.50 -8.06
C PRO A 78 4.21 8.82 -8.37
N ALA A 79 4.14 8.06 -9.47
CA ALA A 79 2.96 7.27 -9.82
C ALA A 79 2.59 6.20 -8.77
N LEU A 80 3.53 5.79 -7.90
CA LEU A 80 3.28 4.82 -6.83
C LEU A 80 2.61 5.44 -5.61
N GLN A 81 2.67 6.77 -5.44
CA GLN A 81 2.14 7.43 -4.26
C GLN A 81 0.64 7.17 -4.11
N THR A 82 -0.09 7.18 -5.21
CA THR A 82 -1.54 6.94 -5.24
C THR A 82 -1.86 5.49 -4.88
N ILE A 83 -1.04 4.55 -5.35
CA ILE A 83 -1.16 3.13 -4.99
C ILE A 83 -0.90 2.91 -3.50
N ALA A 84 0.11 3.57 -2.93
CA ALA A 84 0.46 3.40 -1.52
C ALA A 84 -0.68 3.79 -0.57
N PHE A 85 -1.57 4.70 -0.98
CA PHE A 85 -2.77 5.08 -0.21
C PHE A 85 -4.02 4.28 -0.58
N ASP A 86 -4.17 3.88 -1.85
CA ASP A 86 -5.39 3.28 -2.37
C ASP A 86 -5.36 1.75 -2.42
N TRP A 87 -4.26 1.08 -2.03
CA TRP A 87 -4.09 -0.37 -2.19
C TRP A 87 -5.21 -1.22 -1.57
N ASN A 88 -5.87 -0.73 -0.53
CA ASN A 88 -6.99 -1.41 0.13
C ASN A 88 -8.33 -1.25 -0.61
N ILE A 89 -8.38 -0.45 -1.68
CA ILE A 89 -9.57 -0.23 -2.52
C ILE A 89 -9.64 -1.34 -3.59
N PRO A 90 -10.75 -2.08 -3.70
CA PRO A 90 -10.88 -3.10 -4.74
C PRO A 90 -10.77 -2.52 -6.15
N GLY A 91 -9.81 -2.99 -6.94
CA GLY A 91 -9.52 -2.45 -8.27
C GLY A 91 -8.80 -1.11 -8.25
N PHE A 92 -7.98 -0.85 -7.23
CA PHE A 92 -7.23 0.41 -7.07
C PHE A 92 -6.40 0.78 -8.29
N ILE A 93 -5.91 -0.18 -9.07
CA ILE A 93 -5.12 0.12 -10.29
C ILE A 93 -5.94 0.90 -11.33
N TRP A 94 -7.25 0.66 -11.41
CA TRP A 94 -8.17 1.42 -12.27
C TRP A 94 -8.84 2.60 -11.54
N LYS A 95 -9.07 2.47 -10.22
CA LYS A 95 -9.82 3.47 -9.44
C LYS A 95 -8.96 4.61 -8.89
N SER A 96 -7.68 4.35 -8.65
CA SER A 96 -6.71 5.37 -8.29
C SER A 96 -6.35 6.20 -9.52
N SER A 97 -5.66 7.32 -9.29
CA SER A 97 -5.09 8.13 -10.36
C SER A 97 -3.84 7.49 -11.00
N PHE A 98 -3.48 6.24 -10.67
CA PHE A 98 -2.36 5.52 -11.30
C PHE A 98 -2.45 5.53 -12.83
N TYR A 99 -3.61 5.21 -13.41
CA TYR A 99 -3.76 5.25 -14.87
C TYR A 99 -3.50 6.65 -15.45
N GLU A 100 -3.89 7.69 -14.71
CA GLU A 100 -3.76 9.08 -15.12
C GLU A 100 -2.31 9.56 -15.08
N THR A 101 -1.50 9.04 -14.16
CA THR A 101 -0.06 9.37 -14.04
C THR A 101 0.82 8.71 -15.10
N LEU A 102 0.36 7.64 -15.74
CA LEU A 102 1.08 6.97 -16.82
C LEU A 102 1.15 7.82 -18.09
N THR A 103 2.31 7.81 -18.73
CA THR A 103 2.53 8.33 -20.09
C THR A 103 1.76 7.51 -21.12
N LEU A 104 1.57 8.08 -22.31
CA LEU A 104 0.90 7.37 -23.42
C LEU A 104 1.61 6.06 -23.80
N LEU A 105 2.94 6.04 -23.74
CA LEU A 105 3.74 4.84 -24.08
C LEU A 105 3.54 3.74 -23.03
N GLU A 106 3.56 4.09 -21.76
CA GLU A 106 3.32 3.13 -20.67
C GLU A 106 1.91 2.57 -20.71
N ARG A 107 0.89 3.41 -20.95
CA ARG A 107 -0.50 2.95 -21.11
C ARG A 107 -0.64 1.94 -22.25
N ARG A 108 0.05 2.17 -23.37
CA ARG A 108 0.04 1.23 -24.50
C ARG A 108 0.62 -0.12 -24.14
N LYS A 109 1.69 -0.16 -23.34
CA LYS A 109 2.29 -1.41 -22.85
C LYS A 109 1.30 -2.24 -22.05
N TYR A 110 0.60 -1.63 -21.09
CA TYR A 110 -0.45 -2.30 -20.30
C TYR A 110 -1.61 -2.86 -21.13
N ILE A 111 -1.98 -2.17 -22.20
CA ILE A 111 -3.05 -2.61 -23.11
C ILE A 111 -2.56 -3.75 -24.01
N ALA A 112 -1.32 -3.67 -24.48
CA ALA A 112 -0.72 -4.62 -25.41
C ALA A 112 -0.28 -5.93 -24.74
N PHE A 113 0.02 -5.91 -23.44
CA PHE A 113 0.50 -7.08 -22.72
C PHE A 113 -0.49 -8.27 -22.82
N PRO A 114 -0.01 -9.45 -23.24
CA PRO A 114 -0.76 -10.70 -23.18
C PRO A 114 -0.68 -11.27 -21.75
N TYR A 115 -1.74 -11.08 -20.96
CA TYR A 115 -1.76 -11.49 -19.54
C TYR A 115 -1.71 -13.01 -19.38
N GLU A 116 -2.04 -13.74 -20.44
CA GLU A 116 -1.97 -15.19 -20.54
C GLU A 116 -0.53 -15.72 -20.61
N ASP A 117 0.41 -14.88 -21.07
CA ASP A 117 1.83 -15.23 -21.21
C ASP A 117 2.64 -14.89 -19.95
N PHE A 118 1.97 -14.47 -18.87
CA PHE A 118 2.64 -14.20 -17.60
C PHE A 118 3.11 -15.51 -16.95
N ASP A 119 4.41 -15.63 -16.74
CA ASP A 119 5.08 -16.78 -16.14
C ASP A 119 5.37 -16.48 -14.66
N ASP A 120 4.65 -17.20 -13.80
CA ASP A 120 4.78 -17.10 -12.36
C ASP A 120 6.18 -17.45 -11.85
N LYS A 121 6.86 -18.41 -12.48
CA LYS A 121 8.20 -18.81 -12.05
C LYS A 121 9.21 -17.73 -12.40
N LEU A 122 9.11 -17.17 -13.61
CA LEU A 122 9.96 -16.05 -14.02
C LEU A 122 9.78 -14.84 -13.11
N TYR A 123 8.54 -14.56 -12.71
CA TYR A 123 8.26 -13.50 -11.75
C TYR A 123 8.91 -13.78 -10.39
N VAL A 124 8.74 -14.98 -9.83
CA VAL A 124 9.32 -15.36 -8.53
C VAL A 124 10.85 -15.27 -8.54
N ASP A 125 11.50 -15.71 -9.62
CA ASP A 125 12.95 -15.67 -9.75
C ASP A 125 13.49 -14.24 -9.93
N ASN A 126 12.78 -13.41 -10.70
CA ASN A 126 13.17 -12.02 -10.97
C ASN A 126 11.95 -11.14 -11.26
N PRO A 127 11.33 -10.51 -10.23
CA PRO A 127 10.14 -9.68 -10.39
C PRO A 127 10.31 -8.51 -11.37
N ALA A 128 11.53 -7.96 -11.46
CA ALA A 128 11.84 -6.81 -12.33
C ALA A 128 11.90 -7.17 -13.82
N SER A 129 11.92 -8.46 -14.17
CA SER A 129 11.92 -8.93 -15.58
C SER A 129 10.72 -8.40 -16.37
N TYR A 130 9.59 -8.21 -15.71
CA TYR A 130 8.37 -7.70 -16.32
C TYR A 130 8.30 -6.17 -16.41
N ASP A 131 9.16 -5.41 -15.73
CA ASP A 131 9.05 -3.94 -15.71
C ASP A 131 9.24 -3.29 -17.10
N GLY A 132 9.89 -4.01 -18.03
CA GLY A 132 10.00 -3.61 -19.42
C GLY A 132 8.67 -3.62 -20.18
N GLU A 133 7.81 -4.60 -19.89
CA GLU A 133 6.52 -4.83 -20.57
C GLU A 133 5.32 -4.33 -19.77
N LEU A 134 5.44 -4.30 -18.45
CA LEU A 134 4.47 -3.79 -17.49
C LEU A 134 5.18 -2.74 -16.63
N PRO A 135 5.17 -1.46 -17.04
CA PRO A 135 5.93 -0.40 -16.39
C PRO A 135 5.72 -0.34 -14.88
N TYR A 136 6.79 -0.52 -14.10
CA TYR A 136 6.79 -0.49 -12.64
C TYR A 136 6.08 -1.66 -11.94
N LEU A 137 5.75 -2.75 -12.62
CA LEU A 137 5.05 -3.89 -12.01
C LEU A 137 5.69 -4.33 -10.68
N SER A 138 7.01 -4.53 -10.67
CA SER A 138 7.74 -4.99 -9.48
C SER A 138 7.58 -4.00 -8.32
N LEU A 139 7.65 -2.70 -8.61
CA LEU A 139 7.49 -1.64 -7.62
C LEU A 139 6.04 -1.47 -7.17
N ILE A 140 5.06 -1.69 -8.05
CA ILE A 140 3.64 -1.66 -7.71
C ILE A 140 3.34 -2.78 -6.71
N VAL A 141 3.73 -4.01 -7.02
CA VAL A 141 3.55 -5.16 -6.13
C VAL A 141 4.27 -4.92 -4.81
N LYS A 142 5.55 -4.51 -4.85
CA LYS A 142 6.34 -4.23 -3.64
C LYS A 142 5.69 -3.13 -2.78
N THR A 143 5.18 -2.06 -3.38
CA THR A 143 4.47 -1.00 -2.67
C THR A 143 3.26 -1.53 -1.93
N VAL A 144 2.43 -2.33 -2.60
CA VAL A 144 1.21 -2.91 -1.99
C VAL A 144 1.56 -3.88 -0.86
N VAL A 145 2.52 -4.78 -1.09
CA VAL A 145 2.99 -5.76 -0.10
C VAL A 145 3.51 -5.03 1.14
N TYR A 146 4.32 -3.98 0.95
CA TYR A 146 4.91 -3.22 2.05
C TYR A 146 3.88 -2.37 2.78
N SER A 147 2.93 -1.75 2.09
CA SER A 147 1.85 -0.99 2.74
C SER A 147 1.00 -1.90 3.63
N LYS A 148 0.61 -3.08 3.11
CA LYS A 148 -0.13 -4.08 3.90
C LYS A 148 0.69 -4.58 5.08
N TYR A 149 1.94 -4.96 4.84
CA TYR A 149 2.83 -5.47 5.87
C TYR A 149 3.11 -4.42 6.96
N LEU A 150 3.24 -3.15 6.60
CA LEU A 150 3.42 -2.05 7.55
C LEU A 150 2.20 -1.91 8.48
N GLU A 151 0.98 -2.01 7.94
CA GLU A 151 -0.25 -1.98 8.74
C GLU A 151 -0.27 -3.13 9.75
N ASP A 152 0.09 -4.34 9.33
CA ASP A 152 0.15 -5.50 10.21
C ASP A 152 1.22 -5.36 11.29
N LEU A 153 2.42 -4.88 10.95
CA LEU A 153 3.48 -4.63 11.92
C LEU A 153 3.07 -3.58 12.96
N GLN A 154 2.40 -2.50 12.55
CA GLN A 154 1.90 -1.49 13.46
C GLN A 154 0.80 -2.03 14.39
N LYS A 155 0.01 -2.99 13.91
CA LYS A 155 -0.95 -3.72 14.75
C LYS A 155 -0.22 -4.63 15.76
N GLU A 156 0.75 -5.41 15.31
CA GLU A 156 1.57 -6.26 16.18
C GLU A 156 2.33 -5.47 17.24
N GLU A 157 2.89 -4.31 16.88
CA GLU A 157 3.55 -3.42 17.84
C GLU A 157 2.60 -3.02 18.97
N LYS A 158 1.36 -2.64 18.63
CA LYS A 158 0.33 -2.26 19.61
C LYS A 158 -0.06 -3.42 20.52
N GLU A 159 -0.13 -4.64 19.99
CA GLU A 159 -0.44 -5.85 20.76
C GLU A 159 0.70 -6.26 21.70
N LEU A 160 1.96 -5.96 21.34
CA LEU A 160 3.14 -6.23 22.15
C LEU A 160 3.40 -5.18 23.24
N LEU A 161 2.74 -4.02 23.20
CA LEU A 161 2.80 -3.02 24.24
C LEU A 161 1.91 -3.42 25.45
N PRO A 162 2.42 -3.37 26.69
CA PRO A 162 1.58 -3.62 27.86
C PRO A 162 0.47 -2.54 27.97
N VAL A 163 -0.76 -2.97 28.26
CA VAL A 163 -2.00 -2.18 28.38
C VAL A 163 -1.94 -1.04 29.41
N SER A 164 -0.84 -0.85 30.14
CA SER A 164 -0.72 0.11 31.24
C SER A 164 -0.45 1.56 30.84
N ALA A 165 -0.67 1.96 29.57
CA ALA A 165 -0.49 3.34 29.12
C ALA A 165 -1.79 4.02 28.63
N THR A 166 -2.96 3.46 28.95
CA THR A 166 -4.26 4.08 28.68
C THR A 166 -4.98 4.45 29.96
N THR A 167 -4.38 5.28 30.80
CA THR A 167 -5.13 6.12 31.75
C THR A 167 -4.29 7.36 32.02
N ASN A 168 -4.82 8.53 31.61
CA ASN A 168 -4.54 9.89 32.07
C ASN A 168 -4.40 10.91 30.92
N LEU A 169 -5.47 11.10 30.14
CA LEU A 169 -5.69 12.37 29.43
C LEU A 169 -7.17 12.75 29.44
N VAL A 170 -7.85 12.66 30.58
CA VAL A 170 -9.01 13.51 30.90
C VAL A 170 -9.03 13.77 32.39
N THR A 171 -8.57 14.95 32.82
CA THR A 171 -9.11 15.66 33.98
C THR A 171 -8.71 17.12 33.89
N VAL A 172 -9.62 17.87 33.27
CA VAL A 172 -10.01 19.26 33.55
C VAL A 172 -9.08 20.05 34.49
N SER A 173 -8.48 21.11 33.96
CA SER A 173 -8.13 22.31 34.74
C SER A 173 -8.83 23.51 34.11
N LYS A 174 -10.06 23.77 34.58
CA LYS A 174 -10.64 25.10 34.57
C LYS A 174 -10.75 25.52 36.02
N GLU A 175 -9.89 26.44 36.45
CA GLU A 175 -10.26 27.49 37.41
C GLU A 175 -9.10 28.47 37.60
N ASP A 176 -9.37 29.73 37.26
CA ASP A 176 -8.82 30.95 37.86
C ASP A 176 -9.75 32.07 37.33
N SER A 177 -10.40 32.95 38.08
CA SER A 177 -10.44 33.37 39.50
C SER A 177 -11.55 34.48 39.58
N PRO A 178 -11.72 35.33 40.61
CA PRO A 178 -11.95 35.08 42.05
C PRO A 178 -13.14 35.89 42.68
N SER A 179 -13.40 35.62 43.97
CA SER A 179 -13.93 36.55 45.02
C SER A 179 -15.44 36.68 45.28
N LYS A 180 -15.85 36.28 46.50
CA LYS A 180 -16.30 37.23 47.55
C LYS A 180 -16.35 36.59 48.95
N LYS A 181 -15.60 37.19 49.87
CA LYS A 181 -15.69 37.02 51.33
C LYS A 181 -16.99 37.65 51.83
N ILE A 182 -17.80 36.92 52.59
CA ILE A 182 -18.70 37.48 53.60
C ILE A 182 -18.79 36.48 54.75
N VAL A 183 -18.40 36.92 55.95
CA VAL A 183 -19.09 36.77 57.25
C VAL A 183 -18.07 37.02 58.36
N GLY A 184 -18.41 37.92 59.29
CA GLY A 184 -17.78 37.96 60.61
C GLY A 184 -17.69 39.33 61.29
N LYS A 185 -18.82 39.99 61.55
CA LYS A 185 -19.19 40.52 62.89
C LYS A 185 -20.63 41.01 62.88
#